data_AF-A0A951X9E9-F1
#
_entry.id   AF-A0A951X9E9-F1
#
_cell.length_a   1.000
_cell.length_b   1.000
_cell.length_c   1.000
_cell.angle_alpha   90.00
_cell.angle_beta   90.00
_cell.angle_gamma   90.00
#
_symmetry.space_group_name_H-M   'P 1'
#
loop_
_entity.id
_entity.type
_entity.pdbx_description
1 polymer ?
#
loop_
_entity_poly.entity_id
_entity_poly.type
_entity_poly.pdbx_seq_one_letter_code
_entity_poly.pdbx_strand_id
1 'polypeptide(L)'
;MNKWPVLLLSFLISGFCYGQYDKQDDAASINSSRKLRQLIMRDPHRPIYHFANPEGIGMPFDPNGGIYRNGQYHLGFIYQNMEKGKKEHFWGHAVSRD
;
A
#
# COMPACT_ATOMS: atom_id res chain seq x y z
N MET A 1 45.96 5.29 24.62
CA MET A 1 44.53 4.97 24.79
C MET A 1 43.92 4.77 23.41
N ASN A 2 43.83 3.52 22.94
CA ASN A 2 43.51 3.18 21.56
C ASN A 2 41.99 3.10 21.36
N LYS A 3 41.39 4.12 20.73
CA LYS A 3 39.94 4.21 20.48
C LYS A 3 39.44 3.34 19.30
N TRP A 4 40.25 2.41 18.82
CA TRP A 4 39.95 1.58 17.66
C TRP A 4 38.86 0.49 17.84
N PRO A 5 38.54 -0.06 19.04
CA PRO A 5 37.55 -1.14 19.13
C PRO A 5 36.09 -0.66 19.05
N VAL A 6 35.83 0.64 19.26
CA VAL A 6 34.45 1.19 19.28
C VAL A 6 33.92 1.48 17.88
N LEU A 7 34.79 1.82 16.92
CA LEU A 7 34.41 2.16 15.55
C LEU A 7 34.08 0.94 14.67
N LEU A 8 34.62 -0.24 14.99
CA LEU A 8 34.31 -1.49 14.27
C LEU A 8 32.95 -2.08 14.67
N LEU A 9 32.54 -1.87 15.92
CA LEU A 9 31.28 -2.41 16.44
C LEU A 9 30.06 -1.66 15.89
N SER A 10 30.20 -0.34 15.65
CA SER A 10 29.13 0.49 15.07
C SER A 10 28.87 0.17 13.59
N PHE A 11 29.87 -0.25 12.82
CA PHE A 11 29.68 -0.67 11.43
C PHE A 11 28.91 -1.99 11.32
N LEU A 12 29.20 -2.96 12.19
CA LEU A 12 28.54 -4.28 12.17
C LEU A 12 27.05 -4.22 12.55
N ILE A 13 26.65 -3.33 13.46
CA ILE A 13 25.24 -3.16 13.85
C ILE A 13 24.43 -2.49 12.73
N SER A 14 25.04 -1.55 11.99
CA SER A 14 24.35 -0.86 10.88
C SER A 14 24.02 -1.77 9.69
N GLY A 15 24.85 -2.79 9.42
CA GLY A 15 24.62 -3.75 8.34
C GLY A 15 23.44 -4.70 8.59
N PHE A 16 23.19 -5.05 9.85
CA PHE A 16 22.06 -5.91 10.23
C PHE A 16 20.70 -5.20 10.13
N CYS A 17 20.63 -3.89 10.38
CA CYS A 17 19.39 -3.12 10.20
C CYS A 17 19.04 -2.84 8.72
N TYR A 18 19.99 -2.94 7.80
CA TYR A 18 19.72 -2.82 6.35
C TYR A 18 19.31 -4.15 5.70
N GLY A 19 19.62 -5.29 6.33
CA GLY A 19 19.39 -6.62 5.78
C GLY A 19 18.02 -7.18 6.13
N GLN A 20 16.95 -6.66 5.50
CA GLN A 20 15.68 -7.39 5.27
C GLN A 20 14.62 -6.59 4.47
N TYR A 21 15.03 -5.68 3.57
CA TYR A 21 14.10 -5.25 2.51
C TYR A 21 14.05 -6.35 1.46
N ASP A 22 12.99 -7.15 1.51
CA ASP A 22 12.73 -8.27 0.61
C ASP A 22 12.44 -7.72 -0.80
N LYS A 23 13.52 -7.46 -1.55
CA LYS A 23 13.48 -6.85 -2.87
C LYS A 23 13.41 -7.92 -3.95
N GLN A 24 12.29 -8.66 -3.97
CA GLN A 24 11.98 -9.56 -5.08
C GLN A 24 10.85 -8.96 -5.91
N ASP A 25 11.15 -7.84 -6.59
CA ASP A 25 10.32 -7.36 -7.70
C ASP A 25 10.50 -8.33 -8.88
N ASP A 26 9.79 -9.46 -8.85
CA ASP A 26 9.73 -10.40 -9.97
C ASP A 26 9.03 -9.73 -11.17
N ALA A 27 9.68 -9.69 -12.33
CA ALA A 27 9.09 -9.17 -13.57
C ALA A 27 7.73 -9.84 -13.90
N ALA A 28 7.55 -11.11 -13.53
CA ALA A 28 6.29 -11.81 -13.70
C ALA A 28 5.17 -11.26 -12.79
N SER A 29 5.47 -10.90 -11.54
CA SER A 29 4.49 -10.32 -10.62
C SER A 29 4.05 -8.92 -11.09
N ILE A 30 5.00 -8.10 -11.57
CA ILE A 30 4.73 -6.79 -12.18
C ILE A 30 3.82 -6.94 -13.39
N ASN A 31 4.13 -7.86 -14.30
CA ASN A 31 3.31 -8.09 -15.49
C ASN A 31 1.92 -8.62 -15.14
N SER A 32 1.81 -9.46 -14.11
CA SER A 32 0.51 -9.94 -13.61
C SER A 32 -0.33 -8.81 -13.03
N SER A 33 0.28 -7.92 -12.23
CA SER A 33 -0.37 -6.73 -11.70
C SER A 33 -0.82 -5.76 -12.81
N ARG A 34 -0.02 -5.58 -13.87
CA ARG A 34 -0.43 -4.80 -15.06
C ARG A 34 -1.64 -5.43 -15.76
N LYS A 35 -1.63 -6.75 -15.96
CA LYS A 35 -2.74 -7.48 -16.59
C LYS A 35 -4.03 -7.34 -15.77
N LEU A 36 -3.96 -7.43 -14.45
CA LEU A 36 -5.09 -7.21 -13.55
C LEU A 36 -5.68 -5.81 -13.73
N ARG A 37 -4.86 -4.75 -13.70
CA ARG A 37 -5.33 -3.38 -13.92
C ARG A 37 -6.04 -3.20 -15.27
N GLN A 38 -5.51 -3.81 -16.33
CA GLN A 38 -6.14 -3.78 -17.66
C GLN A 38 -7.49 -4.49 -17.69
N LEU A 39 -7.68 -5.56 -16.91
CA LEU A 39 -8.97 -6.23 -16.78
C LEU A 39 -9.97 -5.38 -16.01
N ILE A 40 -9.56 -4.79 -14.88
CA ILE A 40 -10.39 -3.90 -14.06
C ILE A 40 -10.86 -2.69 -14.88
N MET A 41 -9.97 -2.07 -15.67
CA MET A 41 -10.31 -0.93 -16.54
C MET A 41 -11.29 -1.28 -17.67
N ARG A 42 -11.40 -2.55 -18.05
CA ARG A 42 -12.31 -3.03 -19.10
C ARG A 42 -13.70 -3.37 -18.58
N ASP A 43 -13.90 -3.37 -17.27
CA ASP A 43 -15.21 -3.67 -16.67
C ASP A 43 -16.22 -2.55 -17.02
N PRO A 44 -17.27 -2.84 -17.82
CA PRO A 44 -18.25 -1.85 -18.22
C PRO A 44 -19.12 -1.36 -17.06
N HIS A 45 -19.14 -2.08 -15.93
CA HIS A 45 -19.89 -1.71 -14.73
C HIS A 45 -19.07 -0.90 -13.73
N ARG A 46 -17.75 -0.74 -13.97
CA ARG A 46 -16.90 0.03 -13.09
C ARG A 46 -17.15 1.54 -13.28
N PRO A 47 -17.44 2.31 -12.21
CA PRO A 47 -17.65 3.75 -12.34
C PRO A 47 -16.40 4.47 -12.87
N ILE A 48 -16.60 5.39 -13.82
CA ILE A 48 -15.53 6.22 -14.40
C ILE A 48 -15.40 7.56 -13.67
N TYR A 49 -16.51 8.08 -13.11
CA TYR A 49 -16.58 9.39 -12.46
C TYR A 49 -16.86 9.34 -10.95
N HIS A 50 -16.95 8.15 -10.37
CA HIS A 50 -17.10 7.98 -8.92
C HIS A 50 -15.85 7.31 -8.36
N PHE A 51 -15.49 7.65 -7.13
CA PHE A 51 -14.43 6.96 -6.43
C PHE A 51 -14.73 5.47 -6.31
N ALA A 52 -13.73 4.64 -6.63
CA ALA A 52 -13.76 3.19 -6.48
C ALA A 52 -12.38 2.72 -5.99
N ASN A 53 -12.34 1.67 -5.18
CA ASN A 53 -11.07 1.09 -4.72
C ASN A 53 -10.20 0.66 -5.92
N PRO A 54 -8.87 0.89 -5.88
CA PRO A 54 -7.99 0.56 -7.00
C PRO A 54 -8.08 -0.91 -7.45
N GLU A 55 -8.13 -1.83 -6.48
CA GLU A 55 -8.25 -3.27 -6.69
C GLU A 55 -8.76 -3.97 -5.42
N GLY A 56 -9.02 -5.28 -5.53
CA GLY A 56 -9.41 -6.12 -4.39
C GLY A 56 -10.89 -6.03 -4.02
N ILE A 57 -11.21 -6.55 -2.83
CA ILE A 57 -12.57 -6.56 -2.29
C ILE A 57 -12.69 -5.42 -1.28
N GLY A 58 -13.71 -4.60 -1.42
CA GLY A 58 -14.02 -3.55 -0.45
C GLY A 58 -15.47 -3.63 -0.02
N MET A 59 -15.87 -4.69 0.69
CA MET A 59 -17.24 -4.81 1.24
C MET A 59 -17.23 -4.59 2.76
N PRO A 60 -18.07 -3.73 3.36
CA PRO A 60 -19.19 -2.99 2.76
C PRO A 60 -18.81 -1.70 1.98
N PHE A 61 -17.52 -1.36 1.90
CA PHE A 61 -17.02 -0.12 1.29
C PHE A 61 -17.41 1.17 2.02
N ASP A 62 -17.57 1.10 3.34
CA ASP A 62 -18.03 2.24 4.10
C ASP A 62 -17.08 3.44 3.89
N PRO A 63 -17.63 4.62 3.51
CA PRO A 63 -16.84 5.84 3.53
C PRO A 63 -16.58 6.22 4.99
N ASN A 64 -15.32 6.44 5.33
CA ASN A 64 -14.89 6.86 6.66
C ASN A 64 -13.99 8.10 6.55
N GLY A 65 -13.75 8.78 7.68
CA GLY A 65 -12.71 9.81 7.74
C GLY A 65 -12.87 10.96 6.73
N GLY A 66 -14.09 11.30 6.34
CA GLY A 66 -14.40 12.43 5.46
C GLY A 66 -13.99 13.76 6.11
N ILE A 67 -12.82 14.27 5.75
CA ILE A 67 -12.19 15.43 6.40
C ILE A 67 -11.67 16.38 5.32
N TYR A 68 -11.85 17.69 5.51
CA TYR A 68 -11.18 18.71 4.70
C TYR A 68 -9.99 19.29 5.46
N ARG A 69 -8.79 19.25 4.87
CA ARG A 69 -7.56 19.77 5.48
C ARG A 69 -6.57 20.22 4.41
N ASN A 70 -5.89 21.35 4.65
CA ASN A 70 -4.82 21.87 3.79
C ASN A 70 -5.20 22.00 2.30
N GLY A 71 -6.44 22.40 2.01
CA GLY A 71 -6.90 22.57 0.63
C GLY A 71 -7.30 21.26 -0.07
N GLN A 72 -7.53 20.18 0.69
CA GLN A 72 -7.84 18.86 0.13
C GLN A 72 -8.96 18.16 0.92
N TYR A 73 -9.80 17.43 0.20
CA TYR A 73 -10.73 16.45 0.76
C TYR A 73 -10.00 15.13 0.97
N HIS A 74 -10.13 14.57 2.16
CA HIS A 74 -9.61 13.28 2.55
C HIS A 74 -10.78 12.31 2.73
N LEU A 75 -10.65 11.11 2.16
CA LEU A 75 -11.63 10.03 2.28
C LEU A 75 -10.92 8.75 2.69
N GLY A 76 -11.26 8.24 3.88
CA GLY A 76 -10.95 6.88 4.28
C GLY A 76 -11.98 5.90 3.71
N PHE A 77 -11.57 4.67 3.45
CA PHE A 77 -12.48 3.61 2.99
C PHE A 77 -11.99 2.24 3.44
N ILE A 78 -12.90 1.28 3.59
CA ILE A 78 -12.54 -0.10 3.95
C ILE A 78 -12.21 -0.92 2.69
N TYR A 79 -11.09 -1.64 2.74
CA TYR A 79 -10.79 -2.73 1.81
C TYR A 79 -10.38 -4.00 2.57
N GLN A 80 -10.29 -5.13 1.88
CA GLN A 80 -9.88 -6.39 2.47
C GLN A 80 -8.68 -7.01 1.76
N ASN A 81 -7.82 -7.61 2.58
CA ASN A 81 -6.73 -8.45 2.14
C ASN A 81 -6.74 -9.75 2.94
N MET A 82 -6.11 -10.79 2.38
CA MET A 82 -5.89 -12.04 3.09
C MET A 82 -4.65 -11.91 3.96
N GLU A 83 -4.82 -11.91 5.27
CA GLU A 83 -3.72 -11.96 6.23
C GLU A 83 -3.85 -13.23 7.06
N LYS A 84 -2.78 -14.05 7.12
CA LYS A 84 -2.74 -15.31 7.89
C LYS A 84 -3.92 -16.26 7.59
N GLY A 85 -4.37 -16.30 6.34
CA GLY A 85 -5.47 -17.14 5.89
C GLY A 85 -6.87 -16.62 6.27
N LYS A 86 -6.98 -15.41 6.81
CA LYS A 86 -8.25 -14.74 7.12
C LYS A 86 -8.42 -13.48 6.27
N LYS A 87 -9.67 -13.18 5.94
CA LYS A 87 -10.04 -11.93 5.27
C LYS A 87 -10.17 -10.85 6.34
N GLU A 88 -9.22 -9.92 6.36
CA GLU A 88 -9.17 -8.83 7.34
C GLU A 88 -9.57 -7.49 6.72
N HIS A 89 -10.03 -6.55 7.56
CA HIS A 89 -10.43 -5.21 7.15
C HIS A 89 -9.29 -4.21 7.35
N PHE A 90 -8.98 -3.43 6.31
CA PHE A 90 -7.95 -2.42 6.32
C PHE A 90 -8.51 -1.06 5.91
N TRP A 91 -7.83 0.00 6.34
CA TRP A 91 -8.15 1.36 5.97
C TRP A 91 -7.31 1.80 4.77
N GLY A 92 -7.99 2.10 3.67
CA GLY A 92 -7.45 2.85 2.54
C GLY A 92 -7.69 4.35 2.72
N HIS A 93 -6.94 5.16 1.99
CA HIS A 93 -7.03 6.62 2.04
C HIS A 93 -6.87 7.20 0.64
N ALA A 94 -7.82 8.04 0.24
CA ALA A 94 -7.82 8.80 -1.00
C ALA A 94 -7.90 10.30 -0.69
N VAL A 95 -7.36 11.12 -1.58
CA VAL A 95 -7.36 12.57 -1.47
C VAL A 95 -7.77 13.22 -2.78
N SER A 96 -8.53 14.32 -2.70
CA SER A 96 -8.98 15.12 -3.84
C SER A 96 -8.85 16.62 -3.54
N ARG A 97 -8.79 17.44 -4.59
CA ARG A 97 -8.83 18.93 -4.46
C ARG A 97 -10.17 19.52 -4.88
N ASP A 98 -11.00 18.70 -5.51
CA ASP A 98 -12.34 18.94 -6.01
C ASP A 98 -13.31 17.91 -5.45
#